data_AF-A0A943HU46-F1
#
_entry.id   AF-A0A943HU46-F1
#
_cell.length_a   1.000
_cell.length_b   1.000
_cell.length_c   1.000
_cell.angle_alpha   90.00
_cell.angle_beta   90.00
_cell.angle_gamma   90.00
#
_symmetry.space_group_name_H-M   'P 1'
#
loop_
_entity.id
_entity.type
_entity.pdbx_description
1 polymer ?
#
loop_
_entity_poly.entity_id
_entity_poly.type
_entity_poly.pdbx_seq_one_letter_code
_entity_poly.pdbx_strand_id
1 'polypeptide(L)'
;MTERLYIHSYQNLGDGEVAGVIERRDALSSRGTDPEEIWANSFAAALLMPAQVVAKLWAGNCSIGEMTDILDVSVTAVGHRVENLGLR
;
A
#
# COMPACT_ATOMS: atom_id res chain seq x y z
N MET A 1 6.30 22.20 -17.96
CA MET A 1 7.05 21.69 -16.79
C MET A 1 6.52 22.49 -15.62
N THR A 2 5.55 21.94 -14.88
CA THR A 2 4.85 22.70 -13.82
C THR A 2 4.71 21.79 -12.62
N GLU A 3 5.32 22.22 -11.53
CA GLU A 3 5.48 21.54 -10.26
C GLU A 3 4.12 21.18 -9.63
N ARG A 4 3.99 19.95 -9.12
CA ARG A 4 2.86 19.55 -8.27
C ARG A 4 3.16 19.95 -6.83
N LEU A 5 2.40 20.90 -6.32
CA LEU A 5 2.44 21.32 -4.91
C LEU A 5 1.84 20.21 -4.04
N TYR A 6 2.66 19.56 -3.22
CA TYR A 6 2.24 18.55 -2.26
C TYR A 6 1.62 19.23 -1.02
N ILE A 7 0.28 19.21 -0.95
CA ILE A 7 -0.62 19.24 0.22
C ILE A 7 -0.19 20.11 1.43
N HIS A 8 -0.92 21.21 1.65
CA HIS A 8 -1.55 21.62 2.94
C HIS A 8 -1.97 23.11 2.86
N SER A 9 -3.08 23.39 2.20
CA SER A 9 -3.81 24.64 2.46
C SER A 9 -5.02 24.28 3.32
N TYR A 10 -4.86 24.48 4.64
CA TYR A 10 -5.91 24.69 5.64
C TYR A 10 -7.32 24.34 5.17
N GLN A 11 -7.83 23.18 5.60
CA GLN A 11 -9.27 22.91 5.61
C GLN A 11 -9.96 23.88 6.58
N ASN A 12 -10.16 25.12 6.13
CA ASN A 12 -11.11 26.06 6.69
C ASN A 12 -12.24 26.18 5.68
N LEU A 13 -12.99 25.09 5.57
CA LEU A 13 -14.14 24.97 4.69
C LEU A 13 -15.35 25.41 5.52
N GLY A 14 -16.04 26.46 5.09
CA GLY A 14 -17.29 26.86 5.71
C GLY A 14 -18.31 25.72 5.64
N ASP A 15 -19.28 25.68 6.57
CA ASP A 15 -20.36 24.69 6.56
C ASP A 15 -21.04 24.69 5.18
N GLY A 16 -20.71 23.69 4.34
CA GLY A 16 -21.20 23.54 2.98
C GLY A 16 -20.15 23.32 1.88
N GLU A 17 -18.84 23.48 2.15
CA GLU A 17 -17.80 23.24 1.13
C GLU A 17 -17.29 21.78 1.12
N VAL A 18 -17.14 21.22 -0.08
CA VAL A 18 -16.72 19.83 -0.29
C VAL A 18 -15.25 19.66 0.09
N ALA A 19 -15.00 18.99 1.22
CA ALA A 19 -13.69 18.82 1.84
C ALA A 19 -12.71 17.88 1.13
N GLY A 20 -13.15 17.27 0.02
CA GLY A 20 -12.37 16.34 -0.77
C GLY A 20 -13.29 15.56 -1.71
N VAL A 21 -12.75 15.14 -2.85
CA VAL A 21 -13.39 14.13 -3.67
C VAL A 21 -13.09 12.79 -3.00
N ILE A 22 -14.14 12.10 -2.53
CA ILE A 22 -14.01 10.72 -2.13
C ILE A 22 -13.77 9.95 -3.43
N GLU A 23 -12.53 9.56 -3.68
CA GLU A 23 -12.17 8.54 -4.68
C GLU A 23 -12.84 7.23 -4.24
N ARG A 24 -14.14 7.08 -4.56
CA ARG A 24 -14.82 5.80 -4.41
C ARG A 24 -14.09 4.85 -5.35
N ARG A 25 -13.82 3.65 -4.84
CA ARG A 25 -13.31 2.51 -5.61
C ARG A 25 -14.36 2.10 -6.65
N ASP A 26 -14.61 2.95 -7.63
CA ASP A 26 -15.47 2.67 -8.77
C ASP A 26 -14.73 1.73 -9.71
N ALA A 27 -15.49 1.04 -10.57
CA ALA A 27 -15.05 -0.05 -11.43
C ALA A 27 -13.81 0.24 -12.33
N LEU A 28 -13.33 1.49 -12.37
CA LEU A 28 -12.08 1.93 -13.01
C LEU A 28 -10.81 1.56 -12.22
N SER A 29 -10.89 1.44 -10.90
CA SER A 29 -9.77 1.05 -10.00
C SER A 29 -9.42 -0.46 -10.09
N SER A 30 -10.01 -1.20 -11.03
CA SER A 30 -9.93 -2.66 -11.10
C SER A 30 -8.75 -3.21 -11.90
N ARG A 31 -7.94 -2.36 -12.55
CA ARG A 31 -6.89 -2.83 -13.49
C ARG A 31 -5.47 -2.76 -12.96
N GLY A 32 -5.23 -2.06 -11.83
CA GLY A 32 -3.87 -1.92 -11.28
C GLY A 32 -2.88 -1.26 -12.24
N THR A 33 -3.37 -0.42 -13.17
CA THR A 33 -2.55 0.25 -14.19
C THR A 33 -2.27 1.71 -13.88
N ASP A 34 -2.93 2.28 -12.87
CA ASP A 34 -2.68 3.66 -12.45
C ASP A 34 -1.33 3.75 -11.71
N PRO A 35 -0.37 4.54 -12.21
CA PRO A 35 0.92 4.73 -11.54
C PRO A 35 0.82 5.21 -10.09
N GLU A 36 -0.18 6.03 -9.75
CA GLU A 36 -0.37 6.54 -8.38
C GLU A 36 -0.90 5.44 -7.46
N GLU A 37 -1.86 4.63 -7.92
CA GLU A 37 -2.34 3.46 -7.16
C GLU A 37 -1.23 2.42 -6.97
N ILE A 38 -0.42 2.16 -8.00
CA ILE A 38 0.73 1.25 -7.91
C ILE A 38 1.72 1.76 -6.86
N TRP A 39 2.06 3.05 -6.90
CA TRP A 39 2.97 3.65 -5.93
C TRP A 39 2.41 3.58 -4.51
N ALA A 40 1.13 3.94 -4.32
CA ALA A 40 0.47 3.90 -3.02
C ALA A 40 0.42 2.48 -2.45
N ASN A 41 0.10 1.48 -3.26
CA ASN A 41 0.08 0.07 -2.85
C ASN A 41 1.50 -0.43 -2.49
N SER A 42 2.51 -0.06 -3.29
CA SER A 42 3.90 -0.43 -3.01
C SER A 42 4.40 0.21 -1.71
N PHE A 43 4.05 1.48 -1.47
CA PHE A 43 4.35 2.19 -0.25
C PHE A 43 3.68 1.55 0.97
N ALA A 44 2.37 1.26 0.88
CA ALA A 44 1.62 0.58 1.95
C ALA A 44 2.21 -0.80 2.27
N ALA A 45 2.55 -1.58 1.23
CA ALA A 45 3.21 -2.88 1.41
C ALA A 45 4.57 -2.74 2.10
N ALA A 46 5.35 -1.70 1.80
CA ALA A 46 6.63 -1.46 2.47
C ALA A 46 6.48 -1.04 3.93
N LEU A 47 5.41 -0.31 4.25
CA LEU A 47 5.11 0.13 5.60
C LEU A 47 4.61 -1.04 6.49
N LEU A 48 3.66 -1.83 5.98
CA LEU A 48 3.07 -2.96 6.68
C LEU A 48 4.02 -4.18 6.73
N MET A 49 4.79 -4.39 5.67
CA MET A 49 5.67 -5.55 5.51
C MET A 49 7.11 -5.09 5.17
N PRO A 50 7.86 -4.57 6.16
CA PRO A 50 9.22 -4.09 5.96
C PRO A 50 10.14 -5.20 5.44
N ALA A 51 11.00 -4.89 4.47
CA ALA A 51 11.82 -5.89 3.77
C ALA A 51 12.69 -6.71 4.73
N GLN A 52 13.28 -6.07 5.74
CA GLN A 52 14.15 -6.71 6.73
C GLN A 52 13.38 -7.68 7.63
N VAL A 53 12.14 -7.34 7.99
CA VAL A 53 11.28 -8.20 8.81
C VAL A 53 10.83 -9.41 8.00
N VAL A 54 10.33 -9.19 6.78
CA VAL A 54 9.91 -10.26 5.86
C VAL A 54 11.07 -11.22 5.57
N ALA A 55 12.26 -10.70 5.26
CA ALA A 55 13.45 -11.51 5.01
C ALA A 55 13.88 -12.34 6.23
N LYS A 56 13.77 -11.76 7.44
CA LYS A 56 14.09 -12.48 8.69
C LYS A 56 13.11 -13.63 8.94
N LEU A 57 11.82 -13.41 8.75
CA LEU A 57 10.79 -14.45 8.89
C LEU A 57 10.97 -15.55 7.85
N TRP A 58 11.24 -15.17 6.59
CA TRP A 58 11.53 -16.11 5.50
C TRP A 58 12.75 -16.98 5.80
N ALA A 59 13.86 -16.36 6.23
CA ALA A 59 15.07 -17.09 6.63
C ALA A 59 14.87 -17.97 7.88
N GLY A 60 13.88 -17.64 8.71
CA GLY A 60 13.42 -18.46 9.83
C GLY A 60 12.56 -19.66 9.42
N ASN A 61 12.39 -19.90 8.12
CA ASN A 61 11.58 -20.97 7.56
C ASN A 61 10.08 -20.87 7.92
N CYS A 62 9.61 -19.66 8.26
CA CYS A 62 8.19 -19.38 8.47
C CYS A 62 7.43 -19.55 7.15
N SER A 63 6.31 -20.24 7.22
CA SER A 63 5.36 -20.34 6.11
C SER A 63 4.69 -18.99 5.84
N ILE A 64 4.16 -18.83 4.63
CA ILE A 64 3.36 -17.64 4.26
C ILE A 64 2.19 -17.44 5.23
N GLY A 65 1.56 -18.53 5.70
CA GLY A 65 0.47 -18.48 6.68
C GLY A 65 0.92 -17.90 8.02
N GLU A 66 2.04 -18.37 8.57
CA GLU A 66 2.58 -17.83 9.82
C GLU A 66 2.99 -16.35 9.68
N MET A 67 3.56 -15.97 8.54
CA MET A 67 3.91 -14.57 8.25
C MET A 67 2.67 -13.68 8.16
N THR A 68 1.57 -14.20 7.63
CA THR A 68 0.26 -13.53 7.55
C THR A 68 -0.26 -13.24 8.95
N ASP A 69 -0.22 -14.23 9.84
CA ASP A 69 -0.67 -14.09 11.23
C ASP A 69 0.20 -13.13 12.03
N ILE A 70 1.52 -13.14 11.81
CA ILE A 70 2.47 -12.25 12.51
C ILE A 70 2.33 -10.79 12.08
N LEU A 71 2.11 -10.56 10.78
CA LEU A 71 2.07 -9.21 10.20
C LEU A 71 0.64 -8.64 10.12
N ASP A 72 -0.38 -9.43 10.46
CA ASP A 72 -1.81 -9.08 10.41
C ASP A 72 -2.23 -8.51 9.05
N VAL A 73 -1.86 -9.22 7.98
CA VAL A 73 -2.16 -8.87 6.58
C VAL A 73 -2.73 -10.08 5.86
N SER A 74 -3.16 -9.94 4.60
CA SER A 74 -3.67 -11.09 3.84
C SER A 74 -2.55 -11.97 3.28
N VAL A 75 -2.85 -13.26 3.09
CA VAL A 75 -1.95 -14.24 2.45
C VAL A 75 -1.46 -13.73 1.08
N THR A 76 -2.36 -13.15 0.29
CA THR A 76 -2.04 -12.58 -1.02
C THR A 76 -1.04 -11.42 -0.91
N ALA A 77 -1.18 -10.55 0.10
CA ALA A 77 -0.26 -9.44 0.31
C ALA A 77 1.15 -9.94 0.66
N VAL A 78 1.27 -10.93 1.55
CA VAL A 78 2.55 -11.55 1.91
C VAL A 78 3.17 -12.25 0.70
N GLY A 79 2.39 -13.01 -0.07
CA GLY A 79 2.84 -13.68 -1.29
C GLY A 79 3.45 -12.70 -2.30
N HIS A 80 2.70 -11.65 -2.65
CA HIS A 80 3.22 -10.59 -3.52
C HIS A 80 4.45 -9.90 -2.94
N ARG A 81 4.52 -9.71 -1.62
CA ARG A 81 5.65 -9.07 -0.98
C ARG A 81 6.92 -9.93 -1.07
N VAL A 82 6.82 -11.22 -0.79
CA VAL A 82 7.93 -12.19 -0.88
C VAL A 82 8.46 -12.25 -2.32
N GLU A 83 7.56 -12.34 -3.30
CA GLU A 83 7.90 -12.29 -4.73
C GLU A 83 8.60 -10.99 -5.12
N ASN A 84 8.05 -9.84 -4.72
CA ASN A 84 8.62 -8.52 -5.00
C ASN A 84 10.00 -8.29 -4.35
N LEU A 85 10.28 -8.98 -3.24
CA LEU A 85 11.58 -8.96 -2.57
C LEU A 85 12.57 -9.99 -3.16
N GLY A 86 12.15 -10.80 -4.14
CA GLY A 86 12.99 -11.81 -4.79
C GLY A 86 13.32 -13.01 -3.91
N LEU A 87 12.52 -13.25 -2.86
CA LEU A 87 12.69 -14.39 -1.96
C LEU A 87 12.06 -15.62 -2.65
N ARG A 88 12.87 -16.66 -2.88
CA ARG A 88 12.49 -17.92 -3.53
C ARG A 88 12.82 -19.10 -2.64
#